data_AF-A0AB36JQQ5-F1
#
_entry.id   AF-A0AB36JQQ5-F1
#
_cell.length_a   1.000
_cell.length_b   1.000
_cell.length_c   1.000
_cell.angle_alpha   90.00
_cell.angle_beta   90.00
_cell.angle_gamma   90.00
#
_symmetry.space_group_name_H-M   'P 1'
#
loop_
_entity.id
_entity.type
_entity.pdbx_description
1 polymer ?
#
loop_
_entity_poly.entity_id
_entity_poly.type
_entity_poly.pdbx_seq_one_letter_code
_entity_poly.pdbx_strand_id
1 'polypeptide(L)'
;MLEKKTGTINNIIYNHTVYNNGKNRYYPTLTDLSTVLHEIIASSVTTKYISITPFYINERLNFQEEFDMAHFYIECRDVVTAEERESFIREQMFWLTPDSDYKLLEQYITFEDMQASHFLVEKTDVAGFQQAIHSYMSFLMDRGIPQMMKWLYNFYDLGIESMPYGYFCFEVLSE
;
A
#
# COMPACT_ATOMS: atom_id res chain seq x y z
N MET A 1 23.27 3.15 9.22
CA MET A 1 22.16 4.02 9.67
C MET A 1 21.23 4.12 8.48
N LEU A 2 19.93 3.89 8.68
CA LEU A 2 18.91 4.03 7.65
C LEU A 2 18.96 5.46 7.12
N GLU A 3 19.25 5.57 5.83
CA GLU A 3 19.42 6.85 5.16
C GLU A 3 18.07 7.57 5.10
N LYS A 4 18.09 8.84 5.52
CA LYS A 4 16.91 9.69 5.44
C LYS A 4 16.87 10.33 4.06
N LYS A 5 15.91 9.89 3.23
CA LYS A 5 15.64 10.50 1.93
C LYS A 5 15.17 11.94 2.08
N THR A 6 15.42 12.76 1.06
CA THR A 6 15.00 14.17 1.02
C THR A 6 13.52 14.31 0.65
N GLY A 7 12.90 15.43 1.01
CA GLY A 7 11.50 15.72 0.69
C GLY A 7 10.54 15.57 1.87
N THR A 8 9.42 16.29 1.85
CA THR A 8 8.48 16.38 2.97
C THR A 8 7.81 15.04 3.26
N ILE A 9 7.36 14.31 2.23
CA ILE A 9 6.72 13.00 2.40
C ILE A 9 7.72 11.97 2.95
N ASN A 10 8.95 11.94 2.42
CA ASN A 10 10.03 11.11 2.97
C ASN A 10 10.34 11.44 4.44
N ASN A 11 10.29 12.72 4.82
CA ASN A 11 10.47 13.13 6.22
C ASN A 11 9.35 12.58 7.12
N ILE A 12 8.09 12.67 6.68
CA ILE A 12 6.93 12.13 7.40
C ILE A 12 7.13 10.62 7.58
N ILE A 13 7.35 9.88 6.49
CA ILE A 13 7.54 8.43 6.53
C ILE A 13 8.70 8.07 7.48
N TYR A 14 9.85 8.74 7.36
CA TYR A 14 11.02 8.46 8.22
C TYR A 14 10.69 8.65 9.71
N ASN A 15 9.98 9.72 10.06
CA ASN A 15 9.65 10.02 11.45
C ASN A 15 8.71 8.98 12.09
N HIS A 16 7.89 8.30 11.28
CA HIS A 16 6.96 7.27 11.74
C HIS A 16 7.48 5.85 11.59
N THR A 17 8.51 5.62 10.77
CA THR A 17 9.00 4.27 10.44
C THR A 17 10.44 4.01 10.87
N VAL A 18 11.15 5.00 11.39
CA VAL A 18 12.56 4.86 11.78
C VAL A 18 12.78 5.35 13.20
N TYR A 19 13.43 4.51 14.01
CA TYR A 19 13.71 4.81 15.42
C TYR A 19 15.14 4.42 15.81
N ASN A 20 15.48 4.60 17.09
CA ASN A 20 16.81 4.30 17.64
C ASN A 20 17.94 5.00 16.85
N ASN A 21 17.78 6.31 16.61
CA ASN A 21 18.71 7.13 15.83
C ASN A 21 19.03 6.56 14.44
N GLY A 22 18.02 6.09 13.72
CA GLY A 22 18.20 5.57 12.37
C GLY A 22 18.76 4.15 12.33
N LYS A 23 18.71 3.37 13.42
CA LYS A 23 19.24 2.00 13.42
C LYS A 23 18.19 0.95 13.09
N ASN A 24 16.95 1.21 13.44
CA ASN A 24 15.87 0.23 13.35
C ASN A 24 14.70 0.78 12.54
N ARG A 25 14.02 -0.12 11.82
CA ARG A 25 12.77 0.16 11.11
C ARG A 25 11.59 -0.35 11.94
N TYR A 26 10.53 0.42 11.94
CA TYR A 26 9.21 0.08 12.44
C TYR A 26 8.25 0.09 11.26
N TYR A 27 7.40 -0.92 11.18
CA TYR A 27 6.35 -1.00 10.17
C TYR A 27 5.04 -0.57 10.81
N PRO A 28 4.41 0.52 10.33
CA PRO A 28 3.16 1.02 10.87
C PRO A 28 2.10 -0.07 10.97
N THR A 29 1.36 -0.10 12.09
CA THR A 29 0.08 -0.82 12.13
C THR A 29 -0.97 -0.06 11.32
N LEU A 30 -2.18 -0.61 11.17
CA LEU A 30 -3.27 0.07 10.47
C LEU A 30 -3.58 1.47 11.04
N THR A 31 -3.51 1.64 12.36
CA THR A 31 -3.77 2.95 13.01
C THR A 31 -2.63 3.93 12.73
N ASP A 32 -1.39 3.45 12.80
CA ASP A 32 -0.21 4.28 12.53
C ASP A 32 -0.14 4.67 11.05
N LEU A 33 -0.50 3.75 10.15
CA LEU A 33 -0.59 4.04 8.72
C LEU A 33 -1.61 5.15 8.46
N SER A 34 -2.79 5.09 9.09
CA SER A 34 -3.79 6.16 8.96
C SER A 34 -3.23 7.52 9.40
N THR A 35 -2.41 7.55 10.46
CA THR A 35 -1.74 8.77 10.92
C THR A 35 -0.74 9.29 9.88
N VAL A 36 0.11 8.40 9.34
CA VAL A 36 1.07 8.74 8.28
C VAL A 36 0.37 9.32 7.05
N LEU A 37 -0.70 8.67 6.59
CA LEU A 37 -1.45 9.10 5.40
C LEU A 37 -2.13 10.45 5.61
N HIS A 38 -2.71 10.72 6.78
CA HIS A 38 -3.28 12.02 7.11
C HIS A 38 -2.23 13.14 7.14
N GLU A 39 -1.02 12.87 7.68
CA GLU A 39 0.07 13.84 7.66
C GLU A 39 0.56 14.13 6.24
N ILE A 40 0.64 13.09 5.38
CA ILE A 40 0.97 13.24 3.96
C ILE A 40 -0.07 14.13 3.27
N ILE A 41 -1.36 13.86 3.47
CA ILE A 41 -2.45 14.68 2.92
C ILE A 41 -2.32 16.14 3.40
N ALA A 42 -2.12 16.35 4.71
CA ALA A 42 -2.01 17.68 5.31
C ALA A 42 -0.79 18.47 4.79
N SER A 43 0.27 17.79 4.35
CA SER A 43 1.47 18.44 3.83
C SER A 43 1.26 19.21 2.52
N SER A 44 0.18 18.91 1.79
CA SER A 44 -0.19 19.57 0.53
C SER A 44 0.93 19.58 -0.53
N VAL A 45 1.77 18.55 -0.53
CA VAL A 45 2.79 18.32 -1.56
C VAL A 45 2.62 16.96 -2.20
N THR A 46 3.10 16.82 -3.43
CA THR A 46 3.26 15.54 -4.12
C THR A 46 4.70 15.06 -3.99
N THR A 47 4.95 13.85 -4.47
CA THR A 47 6.25 13.18 -4.49
C THR A 47 6.36 12.39 -5.79
N LYS A 48 7.52 11.89 -6.20
CA LYS A 48 7.63 11.12 -7.46
C LYS A 48 6.82 9.83 -7.40
N TYR A 49 6.85 9.13 -6.26
CA TYR A 49 5.91 8.05 -6.00
C TYR A 49 5.68 7.82 -4.50
N ILE A 50 4.58 7.16 -4.18
CA ILE A 50 4.37 6.50 -2.91
C ILE A 50 3.91 5.06 -3.17
N SER A 51 4.44 4.13 -2.40
CA SER A 51 4.11 2.71 -2.46
C SER A 51 3.83 2.20 -1.05
N ILE A 52 2.76 1.42 -0.88
CA ILE A 52 2.44 0.78 0.40
C ILE A 52 2.20 -0.70 0.16
N THR A 53 3.02 -1.52 0.81
CA THR A 53 2.88 -2.98 0.78
C THR A 53 2.33 -3.46 2.13
N PRO A 54 1.10 -3.99 2.17
CA PRO A 54 0.58 -4.62 3.37
C PRO A 54 1.17 -6.01 3.59
N PHE A 55 1.33 -6.35 4.86
CA PHE A 55 1.68 -7.71 5.29
C PHE A 55 1.06 -8.02 6.65
N TYR A 56 0.88 -9.30 6.94
CA TYR A 56 0.31 -9.79 8.18
C TYR A 56 1.36 -10.58 8.94
N ILE A 57 1.51 -10.30 10.24
CA ILE A 57 2.36 -11.04 11.15
C ILE A 57 1.47 -11.84 12.10
N ASN A 58 1.85 -13.07 12.43
CA ASN A 58 1.28 -13.83 13.54
C ASN A 58 2.38 -14.37 14.46
N GLU A 59 2.41 -13.87 15.69
CA GLU A 59 3.46 -14.20 16.67
C GLU A 59 3.37 -15.65 17.16
N ARG A 60 2.16 -16.19 17.27
CA ARG A 60 1.94 -17.57 17.74
C ARG A 60 2.40 -18.61 16.71
N LEU A 61 2.20 -18.31 15.43
CA LEU A 61 2.58 -19.18 14.33
C LEU A 61 4.00 -18.90 13.80
N ASN A 62 4.66 -17.84 14.27
CA ASN A 62 5.92 -17.33 13.71
C ASN A 62 5.82 -17.20 12.18
N PHE A 63 4.77 -16.51 11.74
CA PHE A 63 4.33 -16.43 10.35
C PHE A 63 4.26 -14.98 9.88
N GLN A 64 4.67 -14.75 8.64
CA GLN A 64 4.50 -13.49 7.95
C GLN A 64 4.06 -13.75 6.51
N GLU A 65 3.07 -13.00 6.03
CA GLU A 65 2.60 -13.02 4.65
C GLU A 65 2.50 -11.60 4.11
N GLU A 66 3.12 -11.37 2.95
CA GLU A 66 3.04 -10.12 2.19
C GLU A 66 1.92 -10.20 1.15
N PHE A 67 1.24 -9.09 0.87
CA PHE A 67 0.07 -9.09 -0.01
C PHE A 67 0.22 -8.10 -1.17
N ASP A 68 0.36 -8.65 -2.37
CA ASP A 68 0.26 -7.87 -3.61
C ASP A 68 -1.16 -7.33 -3.83
N MET A 69 -2.20 -8.00 -3.29
CA MET A 69 -3.60 -7.70 -3.59
C MET A 69 -4.16 -6.40 -3.02
N ALA A 70 -3.47 -5.83 -2.04
CA ALA A 70 -3.83 -4.53 -1.46
C ALA A 70 -2.64 -3.55 -1.50
N HIS A 71 -1.70 -3.81 -2.41
CA HIS A 71 -0.61 -2.89 -2.70
C HIS A 71 -1.18 -1.56 -3.18
N PHE A 72 -0.66 -0.47 -2.63
CA PHE A 72 -0.96 0.88 -3.07
C PHE A 72 0.20 1.43 -3.87
N TYR A 73 -0.10 2.09 -4.97
CA TYR A 73 0.91 2.80 -5.74
C TYR A 73 0.34 4.09 -6.34
N ILE A 74 0.95 5.23 -6.01
CA ILE A 74 0.77 6.47 -6.75
C ILE A 74 2.08 6.83 -7.42
N GLU A 75 2.04 7.05 -8.73
CA GLU A 75 3.14 7.66 -9.48
C GLU A 75 2.77 9.10 -9.87
N CYS A 76 3.66 10.05 -9.65
CA CYS A 76 3.48 11.44 -10.07
C CYS A 76 4.46 11.82 -11.17
N ARG A 77 3.94 12.27 -12.31
CA ARG A 77 4.73 12.75 -13.47
C ARG A 77 4.49 14.24 -13.72
N ASP A 78 5.39 14.87 -14.47
CA ASP A 78 5.26 16.31 -14.76
C ASP A 78 4.07 16.61 -15.69
N VAL A 79 3.74 15.68 -16.59
CA VAL A 79 2.62 15.74 -17.52
C VAL A 79 2.00 14.35 -17.60
N VAL A 80 0.67 14.26 -17.56
CA VAL A 80 -0.07 13.00 -17.67
C VAL A 80 -1.26 13.16 -18.61
N THR A 81 -1.30 12.38 -19.68
CA THR A 81 -2.43 12.32 -20.61
C THR A 81 -3.57 11.44 -20.07
N ALA A 82 -4.79 11.65 -20.58
CA ALA A 82 -5.93 10.79 -20.21
C ALA A 82 -5.70 9.32 -20.60
N GLU A 83 -5.08 9.08 -21.76
CA GLU A 83 -4.74 7.73 -22.24
C GLU A 83 -3.74 7.04 -21.30
N GLU A 84 -2.71 7.75 -20.83
CA GLU A 84 -1.76 7.21 -19.85
C GLU A 84 -2.44 6.86 -18.52
N ARG A 85 -3.41 7.67 -18.03
CA ARG A 85 -4.16 7.34 -16.80
C ARG A 85 -4.98 6.07 -16.97
N GLU A 86 -5.61 5.89 -18.13
CA GLU A 86 -6.44 4.72 -18.43
C GLU A 86 -5.60 3.44 -18.61
N SER A 87 -4.43 3.54 -19.26
CA SER A 87 -3.55 2.39 -19.47
C SER A 87 -2.80 1.98 -18.20
N PHE A 88 -2.42 2.95 -17.36
CA PHE A 88 -1.57 2.73 -16.18
C PHE A 88 -2.07 1.59 -15.30
N ILE A 89 -3.35 1.59 -14.93
CA ILE A 89 -3.92 0.55 -14.05
C ILE A 89 -3.79 -0.84 -14.67
N ARG A 90 -4.01 -0.97 -15.99
CA ARG A 90 -3.90 -2.26 -16.69
C ARG A 90 -2.46 -2.75 -16.75
N GLU A 91 -1.50 -1.83 -16.88
CA GLU A 91 -0.07 -2.14 -16.85
C GLU A 91 0.38 -2.68 -15.48
N GLN A 92 -0.28 -2.27 -14.40
CA GLN A 92 -0.02 -2.79 -13.05
C GLN A 92 -0.64 -4.19 -12.80
N MET A 93 -1.57 -4.64 -13.64
CA MET A 93 -2.21 -5.95 -13.52
C MET A 93 -1.39 -7.05 -14.21
N PHE A 94 -0.14 -7.26 -13.78
CA PHE A 94 0.81 -8.20 -14.40
C PHE A 94 0.32 -9.65 -14.48
N TRP A 95 -0.63 -10.05 -13.62
CA TRP A 95 -1.23 -11.39 -13.61
C TRP A 95 -2.18 -11.67 -14.78
N LEU A 96 -2.64 -10.64 -15.51
CA LEU A 96 -3.48 -10.81 -16.69
C LEU A 96 -2.72 -11.40 -17.89
N THR A 97 -1.39 -11.57 -17.77
CA THR A 97 -0.61 -12.24 -18.80
C THR A 97 -1.00 -13.73 -18.87
N PRO A 98 -1.18 -14.32 -20.09
CA PRO A 98 -1.69 -15.68 -20.23
C PRO A 98 -0.91 -16.76 -19.47
N ASP A 99 0.38 -16.55 -19.26
CA ASP A 99 1.29 -17.50 -18.61
C ASP A 99 1.72 -17.02 -17.22
N SER A 100 0.94 -16.13 -16.58
CA SER A 100 1.30 -15.64 -15.24
C SER A 100 1.10 -16.71 -14.16
N ASP A 101 2.15 -16.95 -13.37
CA ASP A 101 2.08 -17.72 -12.13
C ASP A 101 1.15 -17.07 -11.09
N TYR A 102 0.78 -15.79 -11.29
CA TYR A 102 -0.05 -15.01 -10.38
C TYR A 102 -1.53 -14.96 -10.76
N LYS A 103 -1.99 -15.80 -11.70
CA LYS A 103 -3.41 -15.86 -12.12
C LYS A 103 -4.40 -16.05 -10.98
N LEU A 104 -3.97 -16.65 -9.87
CA LEU A 104 -4.79 -16.78 -8.66
C LEU A 104 -5.30 -15.43 -8.13
N LEU A 105 -4.56 -14.33 -8.36
CA LEU A 105 -4.96 -12.98 -7.95
C LEU A 105 -6.29 -12.55 -8.55
N GLU A 106 -6.69 -13.06 -9.72
CA GLU A 106 -8.01 -12.76 -10.33
C GLU A 106 -9.20 -13.14 -9.43
N GLN A 107 -9.01 -14.08 -8.51
CA GLN A 107 -10.06 -14.50 -7.57
C GLN A 107 -10.22 -13.53 -6.38
N TYR A 108 -9.23 -12.66 -6.16
CA TYR A 108 -9.13 -11.80 -4.99
C TYR A 108 -9.12 -10.31 -5.36
N ILE A 109 -8.57 -9.94 -6.51
CA ILE A 109 -8.44 -8.56 -6.99
C ILE A 109 -9.32 -8.37 -8.22
N THR A 110 -10.17 -7.36 -8.16
CA THR A 110 -10.95 -6.88 -9.30
C THR A 110 -10.31 -5.66 -9.95
N PHE A 111 -10.75 -5.30 -11.16
CA PHE A 111 -10.34 -4.05 -11.78
C PHE A 111 -10.72 -2.82 -10.93
N GLU A 112 -11.88 -2.85 -10.25
CA GLU A 112 -12.30 -1.78 -9.35
C GLU A 112 -11.36 -1.62 -8.14
N ASP A 113 -10.85 -2.73 -7.60
CA ASP A 113 -9.84 -2.70 -6.52
C ASP A 113 -8.55 -2.03 -7.00
N MET A 114 -8.15 -2.31 -8.24
CA MET A 114 -6.97 -1.70 -8.86
C MET A 114 -7.17 -0.20 -9.11
N GLN A 115 -8.37 0.22 -9.53
CA GLN A 115 -8.72 1.64 -9.65
C GLN A 115 -8.72 2.38 -8.32
N ALA A 116 -8.90 1.67 -7.19
CA ALA A 116 -8.89 2.26 -5.87
C ALA A 116 -7.51 2.25 -5.19
N SER A 117 -6.50 1.63 -5.81
CA SER A 117 -5.17 1.41 -5.22
C SER A 117 -4.01 1.86 -6.11
N HIS A 118 -4.20 2.01 -7.42
CA HIS A 118 -3.15 2.38 -8.37
C HIS A 118 -3.52 3.66 -9.13
N PHE A 119 -2.68 4.69 -9.02
CA PHE A 119 -2.95 6.01 -9.55
C PHE A 119 -1.75 6.60 -10.29
N LEU A 120 -2.02 7.22 -11.44
CA LEU A 120 -1.08 8.08 -12.14
C LEU A 120 -1.60 9.52 -12.09
N VAL A 121 -0.86 10.41 -11.42
CA VAL A 121 -1.27 11.81 -11.20
C VAL A 121 -0.20 12.77 -11.70
N GLU A 122 -0.59 14.01 -11.98
CA GLU A 122 0.40 15.06 -12.28
C GLU A 122 1.01 15.56 -10.96
N LYS A 123 2.31 15.89 -10.95
CA LYS A 123 2.97 16.42 -9.73
C LYS A 123 2.35 17.72 -9.24
N THR A 124 1.77 18.51 -10.14
CA THR A 124 1.05 19.76 -9.82
C THR A 124 -0.37 19.50 -9.29
N ASP A 125 -0.91 18.28 -9.46
CA ASP A 125 -2.26 17.90 -9.06
C ASP A 125 -2.29 17.36 -7.61
N VAL A 126 -2.08 18.27 -6.66
CA VAL A 126 -2.14 17.96 -5.21
C VAL A 126 -3.50 17.38 -4.82
N ALA A 127 -4.59 17.89 -5.40
CA ALA A 127 -5.94 17.42 -5.08
C ALA A 127 -6.16 15.97 -5.56
N GLY A 128 -5.73 15.64 -6.78
CA GLY A 128 -5.75 14.27 -7.30
C GLY A 128 -4.91 13.31 -6.45
N PHE A 129 -3.73 13.74 -6.00
CA PHE A 129 -2.89 12.96 -5.10
C PHE A 129 -3.56 12.69 -3.74
N GLN A 130 -4.17 13.71 -3.13
CA GLN A 130 -4.91 13.54 -1.87
C GLN A 130 -6.12 12.62 -2.03
N GLN A 131 -6.86 12.78 -3.14
CA GLN A 131 -8.01 11.92 -3.45
C GLN A 131 -7.59 10.46 -3.64
N ALA A 132 -6.46 10.21 -4.29
CA ALA A 132 -5.92 8.86 -4.45
C ALA A 132 -5.62 8.20 -3.09
N ILE A 133 -5.03 8.95 -2.14
CA ILE A 133 -4.81 8.45 -0.77
C ILE A 133 -6.14 8.15 -0.06
N HIS A 134 -7.13 9.04 -0.15
CA HIS A 134 -8.45 8.80 0.44
C HIS A 134 -9.17 7.58 -0.15
N SER A 135 -9.09 7.41 -1.47
CA SER A 135 -9.63 6.24 -2.17
C SER A 135 -8.97 4.95 -1.65
N TYR A 136 -7.64 4.93 -1.51
CA TYR A 136 -6.93 3.79 -0.97
C TYR A 136 -7.31 3.50 0.49
N MET A 137 -7.39 4.51 1.34
CA MET A 137 -7.81 4.34 2.74
C MET A 137 -9.20 3.69 2.85
N SER A 138 -10.13 4.11 1.97
CA SER A 138 -11.49 3.54 1.93
C SER A 138 -11.46 2.10 1.42
N PHE A 139 -10.77 1.85 0.30
CA PHE A 139 -10.57 0.50 -0.25
C PHE A 139 -9.96 -0.46 0.77
N LEU A 140 -8.90 -0.03 1.47
CA LEU A 140 -8.18 -0.85 2.43
C LEU A 140 -9.12 -1.33 3.55
N MET A 141 -10.00 -0.46 4.04
CA MET A 141 -10.95 -0.80 5.11
C MET A 141 -12.12 -1.65 4.60
N ASP A 142 -12.72 -1.25 3.48
CA ASP A 142 -13.97 -1.84 3.00
C ASP A 142 -13.74 -3.18 2.29
N ARG A 143 -12.58 -3.36 1.65
CA ARG A 143 -12.29 -4.55 0.83
C ARG A 143 -10.90 -5.14 1.03
N GLY A 144 -9.84 -4.34 1.06
CA GLY A 144 -8.46 -4.83 1.10
C GLY A 144 -8.19 -5.73 2.31
N ILE A 145 -8.42 -5.24 3.53
CA ILE A 145 -8.22 -6.00 4.78
C ILE A 145 -9.11 -7.25 4.81
N PRO A 146 -10.44 -7.18 4.54
CA PRO A 146 -11.28 -8.38 4.44
C PRO A 146 -10.78 -9.43 3.43
N GLN A 147 -10.28 -9.01 2.26
CA GLN A 147 -9.74 -9.91 1.25
C GLN A 147 -8.45 -10.58 1.68
N MET A 148 -7.50 -9.82 2.23
CA MET A 148 -6.26 -10.38 2.76
C MET A 148 -6.55 -11.38 3.89
N MET A 149 -7.53 -11.09 4.76
CA MET A 149 -7.97 -12.06 5.77
C MET A 149 -8.54 -13.34 5.14
N LYS A 150 -9.37 -13.21 4.10
CA LYS A 150 -9.91 -14.38 3.37
C LYS A 150 -8.79 -15.21 2.73
N TRP A 151 -7.77 -14.56 2.15
CA TRP A 151 -6.58 -15.24 1.63
C TRP A 151 -5.87 -16.02 2.74
N LEU A 152 -5.62 -15.39 3.88
CA LEU A 152 -5.00 -16.03 5.02
C LEU A 152 -5.76 -17.29 5.47
N TYR A 153 -7.09 -17.22 5.55
CA TYR A 153 -7.92 -18.38 5.89
C TYR A 153 -7.89 -19.50 4.85
N ASN A 154 -7.76 -19.17 3.58
CA ASN A 154 -7.82 -20.15 2.49
C ASN A 154 -6.49 -20.87 2.27
N PHE A 155 -5.37 -20.17 2.46
CA PHE A 155 -4.03 -20.68 2.10
C PHE A 155 -3.16 -21.02 3.31
N TYR A 156 -3.54 -20.56 4.51
CA TYR A 156 -2.77 -20.79 5.73
C TYR A 156 -3.66 -21.37 6.82
N ASP A 157 -3.04 -22.08 7.77
CA ASP A 157 -3.72 -22.66 8.93
C ASP A 157 -4.01 -21.59 10.00
N LEU A 158 -4.65 -20.50 9.58
CA LEU A 158 -5.03 -19.38 10.44
C LEU A 158 -6.32 -19.72 11.19
N GLY A 159 -6.23 -20.63 12.16
CA GLY A 159 -7.36 -20.98 13.02
C GLY A 159 -7.87 -19.80 13.87
N ILE A 160 -9.12 -19.88 14.33
CA ILE A 160 -9.73 -18.85 15.21
C ILE A 160 -8.87 -18.59 16.47
N GLU A 161 -8.15 -19.60 16.95
CA GLU A 161 -7.29 -19.45 18.14
C GLU A 161 -5.99 -18.69 17.88
N SER A 162 -5.50 -18.61 16.64
CA SER A 162 -4.27 -17.86 16.30
C SER A 162 -4.57 -16.41 15.94
N MET A 163 -5.81 -16.09 15.57
CA MET A 163 -6.27 -14.75 15.20
C MET A 163 -5.86 -13.63 16.18
N PRO A 164 -6.01 -13.78 17.51
CA PRO A 164 -5.65 -12.71 18.45
C PRO A 164 -4.16 -12.37 18.51
N TYR A 165 -3.30 -13.23 17.93
CA TYR A 165 -1.84 -13.10 17.97
C TYR A 165 -1.26 -12.48 16.70
N GLY A 166 -2.10 -12.03 15.78
CA GLY A 166 -1.64 -11.40 14.56
C GLY A 166 -2.27 -10.06 14.25
N TYR A 167 -1.59 -9.32 13.39
CA TYR A 167 -1.92 -7.94 13.07
C TYR A 167 -1.34 -7.55 11.71
N PHE A 168 -1.99 -6.60 11.05
CA PHE A 168 -1.51 -6.03 9.79
C PHE A 168 -0.47 -4.95 10.05
N CYS A 169 0.60 -5.00 9.26
CA CYS A 169 1.66 -4.02 9.16
C CYS A 169 1.79 -3.55 7.71
N PHE A 170 2.47 -2.43 7.53
CA PHE A 170 2.61 -1.81 6.22
C PHE A 170 4.05 -1.34 6.01
N GLU A 171 4.65 -1.68 4.87
CA GLU A 171 5.85 -1.01 4.42
C GLU A 171 5.45 0.20 3.57
N VAL A 172 5.93 1.40 3.94
CA VAL A 172 5.62 2.65 3.24
C VAL A 172 6.90 3.21 2.64
N LEU A 173 6.92 3.39 1.32
CA LEU A 173 8.06 3.87 0.55
C LEU A 173 7.69 5.08 -0.30
N SER A 174 8.64 5.99 -0.47
CA SER A 174 8.49 7.16 -1.35
C SER A 174 9.83 7.61 -1.94
N GLU A 175 9.77 8.41 -3.01
CA GLU A 175 10.87 9.17 -3.61
C GLU A 175 10.44 10.60 -3.92
#